data_AF-A0A4Y8W7K6-F1
#
_entry.id   AF-A0A4Y8W7K6-F1
#
_cell.length_a   1.000
_cell.length_b   1.000
_cell.length_c   1.000
_cell.angle_alpha   90.00
_cell.angle_beta   90.00
_cell.angle_gamma   90.00
#
_symmetry.space_group_name_H-M   'P 1'
#
loop_
_entity.id
_entity.type
_entity.pdbx_description
1 polymer ?
#
loop_
_entity_poly.entity_id
_entity_poly.type
_entity_poly.pdbx_seq_one_letter_code
_entity_poly.pdbx_strand_id
1 'polypeptide(L)'
;MCPSCVSHRSRYGPPENIITDNAQNFNGKMIIELCAKWKIKHSNSSPYRPKMNGAVEAANKNVKKIIQKMVVKYKEWHEMLPFALHAYRTA
;
A
#
# COMPACT_ATOMS: atom_id res chain seq x y z
N MET A 1 -9.37 -4.18 -10.45
CA MET A 1 -8.79 -3.12 -9.60
C MET A 1 -9.64 -2.98 -8.35
N CYS A 2 -9.05 -2.97 -7.15
CA CYS A 2 -9.80 -2.90 -5.89
C CYS A 2 -10.49 -1.52 -5.75
N PRO A 3 -11.73 -1.42 -5.20
CA PRO A 3 -12.45 -0.15 -5.07
C PRO A 3 -11.69 0.94 -4.31
N SER A 4 -10.87 0.54 -3.33
CA SER A 4 -10.01 1.44 -2.57
C SER A 4 -8.95 2.13 -3.42
N CYS A 5 -8.40 1.43 -4.42
CA CYS A 5 -7.40 1.97 -5.34
C CYS A 5 -7.98 3.03 -6.29
N VAL A 6 -9.26 2.90 -6.66
CA VAL A 6 -9.96 3.86 -7.52
C VAL A 6 -10.28 5.16 -6.77
N SER A 7 -10.68 5.04 -5.50
CA SER A 7 -10.99 6.18 -4.63
C SER A 7 -9.75 7.04 -4.33
N HIS A 8 -8.60 6.42 -4.03
CA HIS A 8 -7.36 7.15 -3.77
C HIS A 8 -6.92 7.96 -5.00
N ARG A 9 -7.01 7.35 -6.20
CA ARG A 9 -6.67 8.00 -7.47
C ARG A 9 -7.54 9.21 -7.79
N SER A 10 -8.84 9.16 -7.49
CA SER A 10 -9.75 10.28 -7.74
C SER A 10 -9.48 11.48 -6.81
N ARG A 11 -8.94 11.21 -5.62
CA ARG A 11 -8.65 12.24 -4.61
C ARG A 11 -7.28 12.90 -4.79
N TYR A 12 -6.26 12.16 -5.21
CA TYR A 12 -4.87 12.64 -5.24
C TYR A 12 -4.22 12.59 -6.63
N GLY A 13 -4.89 12.00 -7.63
CA GLY A 13 -4.31 11.74 -8.93
C GLY A 13 -3.31 10.58 -8.92
N PRO A 14 -2.73 10.24 -10.08
CA PRO A 14 -1.64 9.26 -10.16
C PRO A 14 -0.35 9.86 -9.54
N PRO A 15 0.38 9.10 -8.71
CA PRO A 15 1.65 9.57 -8.15
C PRO A 15 2.71 9.70 -9.24
N GLU A 16 3.56 10.73 -9.18
CA GLU A 16 4.63 10.93 -10.17
C GLU A 16 5.72 9.86 -10.08
N ASN A 17 6.03 9.40 -8.87
CA ASN A 17 7.07 8.42 -8.60
C ASN A 17 6.53 7.34 -7.65
N ILE A 18 6.78 6.06 -7.97
CA ILE A 18 6.49 4.93 -7.09
C ILE A 18 7.79 4.18 -6.83
N ILE A 19 8.10 3.99 -5.54
CA ILE A 19 9.23 3.20 -5.09
C ILE A 19 8.70 1.93 -4.45
N THR A 20 8.99 0.77 -5.03
CA THR A 20 8.57 -0.53 -4.49
C THR A 20 9.76 -1.34 -4.03
N ASP A 21 9.51 -2.35 -3.18
CA ASP A 21 10.52 -3.33 -2.86
C ASP A 21 10.84 -4.24 -4.08
N ASN A 22 11.88 -5.05 -3.95
CA ASN A 22 12.36 -5.94 -5.03
C ASN A 22 11.50 -7.21 -5.24
N ALA A 23 10.32 -7.32 -4.62
CA ALA A 23 9.42 -8.45 -4.85
C ALA A 23 9.05 -8.60 -6.33
N GLN A 24 9.02 -9.85 -6.81
CA GLN A 24 8.70 -10.17 -8.20
C GLN A 24 7.31 -9.65 -8.63
N ASN A 25 6.37 -9.55 -7.69
CA ASN A 25 5.02 -9.03 -7.94
C ASN A 25 5.02 -7.58 -8.45
N PHE A 26 6.01 -6.77 -8.07
CA PHE A 26 6.13 -5.38 -8.52
C PHE A 26 7.03 -5.21 -9.76
N ASN A 27 7.73 -6.27 -10.16
CA ASN A 27 8.60 -6.30 -11.34
C ASN A 27 7.95 -7.02 -12.54
N GLY A 28 6.68 -7.41 -12.43
CA GLY A 28 5.94 -8.03 -13.51
C GLY A 28 5.65 -7.06 -14.66
N LYS A 29 5.60 -7.57 -15.90
CA LYS A 29 5.32 -6.79 -17.12
C LYS A 29 4.07 -5.90 -17.00
N MET A 30 3.00 -6.42 -16.39
CA MET A 30 1.76 -5.66 -16.17
C MET A 30 1.95 -4.38 -15.34
N ILE A 31 2.80 -4.40 -14.31
CA ILE A 31 3.05 -3.22 -13.47
C ILE A 31 3.86 -2.20 -14.26
N ILE A 32 4.87 -2.67 -15.00
CA ILE A 32 5.71 -1.81 -15.85
C ILE A 32 4.87 -1.11 -16.92
N GLU A 33 4.01 -1.86 -17.63
CA GLU A 33 3.09 -1.31 -18.64
C GLU A 33 2.09 -0.33 -18.04
N LEU A 34 1.56 -0.63 -16.84
CA LEU A 34 0.67 0.27 -16.12
C LEU A 34 1.41 1.57 -15.77
N CYS A 35 2.59 1.49 -15.17
CA CYS A 35 3.40 2.66 -14.82
C CYS A 35 3.74 3.50 -16.07
N ALA A 36 4.11 2.86 -17.18
CA ALA A 36 4.37 3.53 -18.45
C ALA A 36 3.13 4.27 -18.98
N LYS A 37 1.96 3.61 -18.97
CA LYS A 37 0.68 4.20 -19.42
C LYS A 37 0.30 5.46 -18.63
N TRP A 38 0.60 5.46 -17.33
CA TRP A 38 0.28 6.57 -16.43
C TRP A 38 1.45 7.55 -16.25
N LYS A 39 2.55 7.40 -17.00
CA LYS A 39 3.78 8.21 -16.90
C LYS A 39 4.37 8.25 -15.47
N ILE A 40 4.17 7.18 -14.72
CA ILE A 40 4.67 7.02 -13.35
C ILE A 40 6.10 6.49 -13.44
N LYS A 41 7.06 7.17 -12.81
CA LYS A 41 8.41 6.63 -12.68
C LYS A 41 8.41 5.55 -11.60
N HIS A 42 8.58 4.32 -12.04
CA HIS A 42 8.74 3.18 -11.15
C HIS A 42 10.23 2.97 -10.87
N SER A 43 10.57 2.83 -9.59
CA SER A 43 11.95 2.56 -9.15
C SER A 43 11.93 1.54 -8.03
N ASN A 44 12.93 0.68 -7.99
CA ASN A 44 13.03 -0.27 -6.91
C ASN A 44 13.85 0.31 -5.76
N SER A 45 13.45 -0.01 -4.52
CA SER A 45 14.26 0.29 -3.35
C SER A 45 15.60 -0.43 -3.48
N SER A 46 16.70 0.29 -3.21
CA SER A 46 18.00 -0.38 -3.08
C SER A 46 17.89 -1.48 -2.01
N PRO A 47 18.47 -2.66 -2.21
CA PRO A 47 18.45 -3.76 -1.22
C PRO A 47 18.90 -3.31 0.18
N TYR A 48 19.70 -2.25 0.23
CA TYR A 48 20.31 -1.71 1.44
C TYR A 48 19.74 -0.36 1.90
N ARG A 49 18.55 0.06 1.41
CA ARG A 49 17.84 1.26 1.91
C ARG A 49 16.57 0.89 2.69
N PRO A 50 16.71 0.23 3.86
CA PRO A 50 15.58 -0.12 4.71
C PRO A 50 14.86 1.10 5.31
N LYS A 51 15.42 2.32 5.23
CA LYS A 51 14.78 3.52 5.82
C LYS A 51 13.44 3.89 5.18
N MET A 52 13.32 3.73 3.86
CA MET A 52 12.05 3.96 3.15
C MET A 52 11.04 2.84 3.44
N ASN A 53 11.51 1.59 3.41
CA ASN A 53 10.70 0.46 3.84
C ASN A 53 10.32 0.54 5.31
N GLY A 54 11.14 1.15 6.18
CA GLY A 54 10.91 1.22 7.62
C GLY A 54 9.70 2.06 7.99
N ALA A 55 9.43 3.15 7.26
CA ALA A 55 8.21 3.93 7.44
C ALA A 55 6.96 3.12 7.04
N VAL A 56 7.05 2.39 5.92
CA VAL A 56 5.99 1.50 5.44
C VAL A 56 5.78 0.32 6.39
N GLU A 57 6.86 -0.27 6.92
CA GLU A 57 6.86 -1.36 7.90
C GLU A 57 6.24 -0.91 9.23
N ALA A 58 6.59 0.29 9.71
CA ALA A 58 6.00 0.87 10.91
C ALA A 58 4.49 1.13 10.74
N ALA A 59 4.08 1.68 9.59
CA ALA A 59 2.67 1.86 9.25
C ALA A 59 1.94 0.51 9.18
N ASN A 60 2.51 -0.49 8.49
CA ASN A 60 1.96 -1.84 8.41
C ASN A 60 1.83 -2.50 9.78
N LYS A 61 2.83 -2.30 10.66
CA LYS A 61 2.79 -2.81 12.05
C LYS A 61 1.67 -2.16 12.86
N ASN A 62 1.45 -0.85 12.70
CA ASN A 62 0.37 -0.14 13.38
C ASN A 62 -1.01 -0.56 12.87
N VAL A 63 -1.19 -0.63 11.56
CA VAL A 63 -2.43 -1.12 10.94
C VAL A 63 -2.74 -2.54 11.39
N LYS A 64 -1.73 -3.43 11.40
CA LYS A 64 -1.88 -4.80 11.91
C LYS A 64 -2.34 -4.83 13.36
N LYS A 65 -1.78 -3.98 14.24
CA LYS A 65 -2.21 -3.87 15.64
C LYS A 65 -3.65 -3.41 15.77
N ILE A 66 -4.08 -2.44 14.95
CA ILE A 66 -5.47 -1.93 14.97
C ILE A 66 -6.43 -3.03 14.51
N ILE A 67 -6.12 -3.72 13.41
CA ILE A 67 -6.93 -4.84 12.90
C ILE A 67 -7.01 -5.96 13.95
N GLN A 68 -5.90 -6.33 14.58
CA GLN A 68 -5.87 -7.35 15.63
C GLN A 68 -6.75 -7.01 16.83
N LYS A 69 -6.90 -5.72 17.17
CA LYS A 69 -7.79 -5.29 18.25
C LYS A 69 -9.27 -5.26 17.84
N MET A 70 -9.57 -5.05 16.56
CA MET A 70 -10.96 -4.94 16.07
C MET A 70 -11.53 -6.26 15.55
N VAL A 71 -10.69 -7.21 15.14
CA VAL A 71 -11.11 -8.50 14.58
C VAL A 71 -11.36 -9.50 15.72
N VAL A 72 -12.62 -9.79 16.00
CA VAL A 72 -13.03 -10.85 16.96
C VAL A 72 -12.96 -12.24 16.31
N LYS A 73 -13.23 -12.35 15.00
CA LYS A 73 -13.08 -13.58 14.21
C LYS A 73 -12.14 -13.33 13.04
N TYR A 74 -11.03 -14.08 12.99
CA TYR A 74 -9.96 -13.93 11.99
C TYR A 74 -10.44 -13.92 10.53
N LYS A 75 -11.58 -14.55 10.21
CA LYS A 75 -12.13 -14.61 8.84
C LYS A 75 -12.65 -13.26 8.30
N GLU A 76 -12.98 -12.30 9.17
CA GLU A 76 -13.66 -11.05 8.79
C GLU A 76 -12.71 -9.84 8.74
N TRP A 77 -11.39 -10.08 8.74
CA TRP A 77 -10.39 -8.99 8.78
C TRP A 77 -10.51 -8.00 7.62
N HIS A 78 -10.97 -8.46 6.46
CA HIS A 78 -11.13 -7.65 5.25
C HIS A 78 -12.29 -6.66 5.36
N GLU A 79 -13.33 -6.99 6.12
CA GLU A 79 -14.46 -6.10 6.42
C GLU A 79 -14.09 -5.04 7.46
N MET A 80 -13.18 -5.39 8.37
CA MET A 80 -12.68 -4.48 9.40
C MET A 80 -11.55 -3.55 8.90
N LEU A 81 -10.97 -3.85 7.73
CA LEU A 81 -9.86 -3.10 7.16
C LEU A 81 -10.19 -1.61 6.89
N PRO A 82 -11.35 -1.23 6.33
CA PRO A 82 -11.72 0.17 6.14
C PRO A 82 -11.81 0.94 7.45
N PHE A 83 -12.36 0.32 8.50
CA PHE A 83 -12.47 0.91 9.83
C PHE A 83 -11.09 1.07 10.49
N ALA A 84 -10.21 0.07 10.35
CA ALA A 84 -8.85 0.13 10.88
C ALA A 84 -8.02 1.23 10.21
N LEU A 85 -8.16 1.39 8.89
CA LEU A 85 -7.52 2.46 8.13
C LEU A 85 -8.08 3.85 8.50
N HIS A 86 -9.39 3.94 8.79
CA HIS A 86 -9.98 5.18 9.28
C HIS A 86 -9.38 5.56 10.64
N ALA A 87 -9.39 4.63 11.60
CA ALA A 87 -8.82 4.84 12.92
C ALA A 87 -7.33 5.23 12.87
N TYR A 88 -6.54 4.64 11.97
CA TYR A 88 -5.12 5.02 11.79
C TYR A 88 -4.94 6.44 11.24
N ARG A 89 -5.85 6.91 10.37
CA ARG A 89 -5.77 8.25 9.75
C ARG A 89 -6.25 9.37 10.65
N THR A 90 -7.10 9.06 11.63
CA THR A 90 -7.69 10.03 12.57
C THR A 90 -7.05 10.00 13.96
N ALA A 91 -6.07 9.11 14.19
CA ALA A 91 -5.34 8.99 15.46
C ALA A 91 -4.18 9.98 15.60
#